data_AF-A0A2T5CD33-F1
#
_entry.id   AF-A0A2T5CD33-F1
#
_cell.length_a   1.000
_cell.length_b   1.000
_cell.length_c   1.000
_cell.angle_alpha   90.00
_cell.angle_beta   90.00
_cell.angle_gamma   90.00
#
_symmetry.space_group_name_H-M   'P 1'
#
loop_
_entity.id
_entity.type
_entity.pdbx_description
1 polymer ?
#
loop_
_entity_poly.entity_id
_entity_poly.type
_entity_poly.pdbx_seq_one_letter_code
_entity_poly.pdbx_strand_id
1 'polypeptide(L)'
;MLTAEQSRYIVLKILIPTVIINFFLNAGIGYLTFHRVPIVPLWGNPGVGPDTLGTTFFLTLITFLILATIVRWDIASGNVNAWPRARQRLWLVTNWPTGNLAGAFLLGLAYLAVVGPLAIALLHFLGPPAYSFSGAVLVKAVYSALLSVLAVPVIVALALRQQRHGEISPTDE
;
A
#
# COMPACT_ATOMS: atom_id res chain seq x y z
N MET A 1 -10.45 -3.41 20.04
CA MET A 1 -11.03 -2.10 19.69
C MET A 1 -9.96 -1.01 19.69
N LEU A 2 -9.55 -0.48 18.53
CA LEU A 2 -8.67 0.69 18.45
C LEU A 2 -9.18 1.80 19.38
N THR A 3 -8.30 2.49 20.10
CA THR A 3 -8.75 3.69 20.83
C THR A 3 -9.17 4.74 19.80
N ALA A 4 -10.06 5.67 20.18
CA ALA A 4 -10.49 6.74 19.27
C ALA A 4 -9.28 7.56 18.75
N GLU A 5 -8.28 7.77 19.60
CA GLU A 5 -7.02 8.44 19.25
C GLU A 5 -6.19 7.66 18.24
N GLN A 6 -6.04 6.34 18.42
CA GLN A 6 -5.33 5.48 17.46
C GLN A 6 -6.05 5.42 16.11
N SER A 7 -7.38 5.28 16.12
CA SER A 7 -8.18 5.32 14.89
C SER A 7 -8.03 6.66 14.17
N ARG A 8 -8.06 7.77 14.92
CA ARG A 8 -7.87 9.11 14.36
C ARG A 8 -6.47 9.29 13.79
N TYR A 9 -5.43 8.81 14.46
CA TYR A 9 -4.06 8.82 13.96
C TYR A 9 -3.95 8.02 12.64
N ILE A 10 -4.42 6.78 12.61
CA ILE A 10 -4.34 5.91 11.43
C ILE A 10 -5.09 6.53 10.25
N VAL A 11 -6.30 7.05 10.48
CA VAL A 11 -7.13 7.61 9.40
C VAL A 11 -6.60 8.97 8.94
N LEU A 12 -6.42 9.92 9.85
CA LEU A 12 -6.12 11.31 9.49
C LEU A 12 -4.64 11.54 9.17
N LYS A 13 -3.71 10.90 9.88
CA LYS A 13 -2.28 11.13 9.68
C LYS A 13 -1.63 10.18 8.68
N ILE A 14 -2.18 8.97 8.51
CA ILE A 14 -1.56 7.96 7.64
C ILE A 14 -2.41 7.71 6.39
N LEU A 15 -3.65 7.25 6.55
CA LEU A 15 -4.46 6.78 5.43
C LEU A 15 -4.86 7.89 4.46
N ILE A 16 -5.49 8.97 4.94
CA ILE A 16 -5.96 10.05 4.06
C ILE A 16 -4.81 10.67 3.28
N PRO A 17 -3.67 11.07 3.90
CA PRO A 17 -2.53 11.58 3.15
C PRO A 17 -1.99 10.58 2.14
N THR A 18 -1.88 9.30 2.49
CA THR A 18 -1.38 8.26 1.57
C THR A 18 -2.29 8.11 0.36
N VAL A 19 -3.62 8.09 0.56
CA VAL A 19 -4.62 8.00 -0.52
C VAL A 19 -4.50 9.20 -1.46
N ILE A 20 -4.42 10.41 -0.91
CA ILE A 20 -4.31 11.65 -1.69
C ILE A 20 -3.00 11.66 -2.48
N ILE A 21 -1.88 11.39 -1.83
CA ILE A 21 -0.56 11.37 -2.48
C ILE A 21 -0.54 10.32 -3.58
N ASN A 22 -0.99 9.10 -3.32
CA ASN A 22 -0.98 8.04 -4.32
C ASN A 22 -1.89 8.37 -5.51
N PHE A 23 -3.06 8.96 -5.28
CA PHE A 23 -3.93 9.41 -6.36
C PHE A 23 -3.21 10.38 -7.31
N PHE A 24 -2.65 11.47 -6.78
CA PHE A 24 -2.01 12.50 -7.61
C PHE A 24 -0.69 12.02 -8.22
N LEU A 25 0.12 11.27 -7.46
CA LEU A 25 1.38 10.71 -7.95
C LEU A 25 1.12 9.75 -9.11
N ASN A 26 0.14 8.84 -8.97
CA ASN A 26 -0.18 7.89 -10.02
C ASN A 26 -0.90 8.53 -11.20
N ALA A 27 -1.67 9.60 -11.00
CA ALA A 27 -2.17 10.42 -12.11
C ALA A 27 -0.99 11.01 -12.92
N GLY A 28 0.01 11.56 -12.23
CA GLY A 28 1.23 12.09 -12.85
C GLY A 28 2.04 11.01 -13.59
N ILE A 29 2.28 9.85 -12.97
CA ILE A 29 2.97 8.73 -13.61
C ILE A 29 2.17 8.22 -14.81
N GLY A 30 0.84 8.13 -14.69
CA GLY A 30 -0.05 7.75 -15.80
C GLY A 30 0.04 8.74 -16.96
N TYR A 31 0.04 10.04 -16.67
CA TYR A 31 0.25 11.07 -17.67
C TYR A 31 1.57 10.83 -18.40
N LEU A 32 2.68 10.69 -17.67
CA LEU A 32 4.00 10.46 -18.27
C LEU A 32 4.06 9.17 -19.09
N THR A 33 3.38 8.11 -18.64
CA THR A 33 3.36 6.80 -19.31
C THR A 33 2.53 6.82 -20.60
N PHE A 34 1.39 7.51 -20.59
CA PHE A 34 0.40 7.40 -21.66
C PHE A 34 0.29 8.65 -22.55
N HIS A 35 0.95 9.79 -22.23
CA HIS A 35 0.75 11.06 -22.95
C HIS A 35 1.02 11.02 -24.46
N ARG A 36 1.82 10.06 -24.93
CA ARG A 36 2.13 9.87 -26.36
C ARG A 36 1.23 8.85 -27.05
N VAL A 37 0.25 8.30 -26.34
CA VAL A 37 -0.61 7.21 -26.79
C VAL A 37 -2.07 7.67 -26.68
N PRO A 38 -2.70 8.06 -27.81
CA PRO A 38 -4.07 8.59 -27.79
C PRO A 38 -5.10 7.57 -27.28
N ILE A 39 -4.88 6.29 -27.61
CA ILE A 39 -5.72 5.15 -27.23
C ILE A 39 -4.82 4.11 -26.59
N VAL A 40 -5.02 3.87 -25.30
CA VAL A 40 -4.24 2.91 -24.51
C VAL A 40 -5.02 1.59 -24.48
N PRO A 41 -4.49 0.51 -25.06
CA PRO A 41 -5.16 -0.79 -25.00
C PRO A 41 -5.15 -1.36 -23.57
N LEU A 42 -6.10 -2.23 -23.25
CA LEU A 42 -6.10 -2.97 -21.99
C LEU A 42 -4.83 -3.83 -21.88
N TRP A 43 -4.48 -4.52 -22.97
CA TRP A 43 -3.27 -5.32 -23.10
C TRP A 43 -2.39 -4.76 -24.22
N GLY A 44 -1.14 -4.40 -23.90
CA GLY A 44 -0.21 -3.81 -24.86
C GLY A 44 0.97 -3.13 -24.15
N ASN A 45 1.83 -2.46 -24.92
CA ASN A 45 2.93 -1.66 -24.40
C ASN A 45 2.93 -0.25 -25.03
N PRO A 46 2.54 0.80 -24.28
CA PRO A 46 2.02 0.76 -22.91
C PRO A 46 0.58 0.23 -22.87
N GLY A 47 0.16 -0.36 -21.75
CA GLY A 47 -1.19 -0.93 -21.58
C GLY A 47 -1.70 -0.85 -20.15
N VAL A 48 -3.02 -0.68 -19.98
CA VAL A 48 -3.64 -0.44 -18.66
C VAL A 48 -3.50 -1.66 -17.73
N GLY A 49 -3.64 -2.87 -18.25
CA GLY A 49 -3.56 -4.11 -17.48
C GLY A 49 -2.16 -4.34 -16.87
N PRO A 50 -1.09 -4.42 -17.69
CA PRO A 50 0.28 -4.57 -17.19
C PRO A 50 0.68 -3.44 -16.23
N ASP A 51 0.28 -2.20 -16.51
CA ASP A 51 0.52 -1.06 -15.62
C ASP A 51 -0.19 -1.20 -14.27
N THR A 52 -1.43 -1.71 -14.25
CA THR A 52 -2.19 -1.98 -13.03
C THR A 52 -1.52 -3.07 -12.19
N LEU A 53 -1.06 -4.16 -12.81
CA LEU A 53 -0.31 -5.22 -12.11
C LEU A 53 1.00 -4.69 -11.51
N GLY A 54 1.78 -3.95 -12.31
CA GLY A 54 3.00 -3.30 -11.84
C GLY A 54 2.72 -2.36 -10.67
N THR A 55 1.70 -1.51 -10.78
CA THR A 55 1.26 -0.61 -9.71
C THR A 55 0.87 -1.38 -8.45
N THR A 56 0.15 -2.50 -8.58
CA THR A 56 -0.27 -3.34 -7.43
C THR A 56 0.92 -3.79 -6.60
N PHE A 57 1.97 -4.26 -7.28
CA PHE A 57 3.18 -4.73 -6.63
C PHE A 57 4.01 -3.57 -6.07
N PHE A 58 4.41 -2.62 -6.92
CA PHE A 58 5.34 -1.57 -6.56
C PHE A 58 4.74 -0.56 -5.58
N LEU A 59 3.47 -0.19 -5.73
CA LEU A 59 2.81 0.74 -4.79
C LEU A 59 2.76 0.13 -3.40
N THR A 60 2.32 -1.12 -3.28
CA THR A 60 2.25 -1.83 -1.99
C THR A 60 3.64 -1.95 -1.35
N LEU A 61 4.64 -2.34 -2.14
CA LEU A 61 6.03 -2.48 -1.68
C LEU A 61 6.60 -1.14 -1.18
N ILE A 62 6.52 -0.10 -1.99
CA ILE A 62 7.08 1.22 -1.66
C ILE A 62 6.31 1.86 -0.50
N THR A 63 4.98 1.77 -0.52
CA THR A 63 4.14 2.28 0.57
C THR A 63 4.46 1.58 1.88
N PHE A 64 4.70 0.26 1.87
CA PHE A 64 5.14 -0.46 3.06
C PHE A 64 6.46 0.10 3.61
N LEU A 65 7.48 0.26 2.75
CA LEU A 65 8.79 0.76 3.18
C LEU A 65 8.71 2.15 3.80
N ILE A 66 7.93 3.05 3.19
CA ILE A 66 7.73 4.41 3.66
C ILE A 66 6.96 4.41 4.99
N LEU A 67 5.77 3.80 5.01
CA LEU A 67 4.91 3.85 6.19
C LEU A 67 5.50 3.08 7.38
N ALA A 68 6.19 1.97 7.15
CA ALA A 68 6.90 1.27 8.23
C ALA A 68 7.96 2.17 8.87
N THR A 69 8.61 3.02 8.10
CA THR A 69 9.60 3.98 8.61
C THR A 69 8.93 5.14 9.36
N ILE A 70 7.87 5.73 8.79
CA ILE A 70 7.09 6.79 9.44
C ILE A 70 6.53 6.32 10.77
N VAL A 71 5.88 5.16 10.80
CA VAL A 71 5.28 4.60 12.02
C VAL A 71 6.33 4.31 13.09
N ARG A 72 7.51 3.79 12.72
CA ARG A 72 8.61 3.62 13.68
C ARG A 72 9.08 4.94 14.26
N TRP A 73 9.19 5.97 13.43
CA TRP A 73 9.62 7.29 13.88
C TRP A 73 8.58 7.93 14.79
N ASP A 74 7.30 7.83 14.46
CA ASP A 74 6.20 8.34 15.29
C ASP A 74 6.07 7.63 16.64
N ILE A 75 6.42 6.34 16.74
CA ILE A 75 6.50 5.69 18.05
C ILE A 75 7.72 6.16 18.82
N ALA A 76 8.89 6.21 18.17
CA ALA A 76 10.14 6.62 18.81
C ALA A 76 10.11 8.07 19.33
N SER A 77 9.32 8.95 18.68
CA SER A 77 9.09 10.33 19.12
C SER A 77 7.98 10.46 20.18
N GLY A 78 7.29 9.37 20.54
CA GLY A 78 6.14 9.40 21.45
C GLY A 78 4.86 9.98 20.84
N ASN A 79 4.81 10.22 19.52
CA ASN A 79 3.62 10.72 18.82
C ASN A 79 2.49 9.70 18.79
N VAL A 80 2.79 8.40 18.92
CA VAL A 80 1.79 7.32 18.96
C VAL A 80 2.26 6.15 19.84
N ASN A 81 1.35 5.61 20.64
CA ASN A 81 1.64 4.43 21.46
C ASN A 81 1.65 3.15 20.62
N ALA A 82 2.63 2.28 20.88
CA ALA A 82 2.69 0.94 20.30
C ALA A 82 1.46 0.10 20.66
N TRP A 83 1.14 -0.91 19.84
CA TRP A 83 -0.05 -1.73 20.05
C TRP A 83 0.08 -2.69 21.24
N PRO A 84 -0.98 -2.87 22.06
CA PRO A 84 -0.97 -3.83 23.16
C PRO A 84 -0.71 -5.27 22.68
N ARG A 85 0.12 -6.03 23.42
CA ARG A 85 0.56 -7.40 23.10
C ARG A 85 -0.61 -8.36 22.77
N ALA A 86 -1.75 -8.20 23.43
CA ALA A 86 -2.94 -9.02 23.20
C ALA A 86 -3.46 -8.98 21.74
N ARG A 87 -3.16 -7.91 20.98
CA ARG A 87 -3.58 -7.74 19.58
C ARG A 87 -2.56 -8.23 18.56
N GLN A 88 -1.35 -8.56 19.00
CA GLN A 88 -0.32 -9.11 18.14
C GLN A 88 -0.56 -10.59 17.82
N ARG A 89 -1.66 -11.21 18.29
CA ARG A 89 -1.99 -12.64 18.13
C ARG A 89 -2.51 -13.06 16.76
N LEU A 90 -2.75 -12.13 15.82
CA LEU A 90 -3.12 -12.51 14.46
C LEU A 90 -1.98 -13.31 13.80
N TRP A 91 -2.29 -14.46 13.19
CA TRP A 91 -1.27 -15.36 12.62
C TRP A 91 -0.37 -14.66 11.58
N LEU A 92 -0.98 -13.85 10.71
CA LEU A 92 -0.26 -13.01 9.74
C LEU A 92 0.68 -12.02 10.42
N VAL A 93 0.26 -11.46 11.56
CA VAL A 93 1.07 -10.51 12.33
C VAL A 93 2.18 -11.22 13.11
N THR A 94 2.06 -12.51 13.44
CA THR A 94 3.07 -13.26 14.22
C THR A 94 4.15 -13.93 13.38
N ASN A 95 3.89 -14.26 12.11
CA ASN A 95 4.85 -14.98 11.26
C ASN A 95 5.44 -14.16 10.10
N TRP A 96 5.02 -12.89 9.95
CA TRP A 96 5.55 -12.04 8.87
C TRP A 96 7.06 -11.78 9.04
N PRO A 97 7.85 -11.76 7.95
CA PRO A 97 9.28 -11.48 8.03
C PRO A 97 9.55 -10.11 8.67
N THR A 98 10.44 -10.11 9.65
CA THR A 98 10.93 -8.91 10.31
C THR A 98 12.14 -8.39 9.54
N GLY A 99 11.93 -7.37 8.71
CA GLY A 99 12.97 -6.77 7.87
C GLY A 99 12.33 -6.02 6.71
N ASN A 100 12.62 -4.71 6.62
CA ASN A 100 11.82 -3.76 5.83
C ASN A 100 11.59 -4.20 4.38
N LEU A 101 12.63 -4.71 3.70
CA LEU A 101 12.56 -5.04 2.29
C LEU A 101 11.89 -6.38 2.00
N ALA A 102 12.27 -7.45 2.70
CA ALA A 102 11.69 -8.77 2.49
C ALA A 102 10.19 -8.78 2.84
N GLY A 103 9.82 -8.15 3.96
CA GLY A 103 8.42 -8.00 4.36
C GLY A 103 7.60 -7.16 3.37
N ALA A 104 8.17 -6.08 2.84
CA ALA A 104 7.53 -5.27 1.80
C ALA A 104 7.36 -6.04 0.49
N PHE A 105 8.38 -6.81 0.09
CA PHE A 105 8.39 -7.61 -1.13
C PHE A 105 7.34 -8.71 -1.09
N LEU A 106 7.27 -9.47 0.00
CA LEU A 106 6.22 -10.47 0.19
C LEU A 106 4.83 -9.86 0.22
N LEU A 107 4.67 -8.67 0.80
CA LEU A 107 3.36 -8.01 0.83
C LEU A 107 2.97 -7.55 -0.57
N GLY A 108 3.90 -7.00 -1.33
CA GLY A 108 3.71 -6.67 -2.74
C GLY A 108 3.29 -7.90 -3.55
N LEU A 109 3.98 -9.03 -3.38
CA LEU A 109 3.60 -10.29 -4.04
C LEU A 109 2.22 -10.79 -3.61
N ALA A 110 1.89 -10.73 -2.32
CA ALA A 110 0.58 -11.15 -1.83
C ALA A 110 -0.55 -10.29 -2.42
N TYR A 111 -0.36 -8.97 -2.46
CA TYR A 111 -1.32 -8.06 -3.11
C TYR A 111 -1.39 -8.28 -4.62
N LEU A 112 -0.26 -8.51 -5.28
CA LEU A 112 -0.23 -8.84 -6.70
C LEU A 112 -1.01 -10.14 -6.97
N ALA A 113 -0.83 -11.17 -6.14
CA ALA A 113 -1.48 -12.46 -6.32
C ALA A 113 -2.99 -12.44 -6.02
N VAL A 114 -3.44 -11.57 -5.11
CA VAL A 114 -4.84 -11.49 -4.70
C VAL A 114 -5.57 -10.33 -5.39
N VAL A 115 -5.10 -9.11 -5.20
CA VAL A 115 -5.74 -7.89 -5.72
C VAL A 115 -5.48 -7.75 -7.23
N GLY A 116 -4.31 -8.16 -7.72
CA GLY A 116 -3.95 -8.08 -9.14
C GLY A 116 -4.96 -8.79 -10.05
N PRO A 117 -5.21 -10.11 -9.90
CA PRO A 117 -6.21 -10.83 -10.68
C PRO A 117 -7.61 -10.25 -10.55
N LEU A 118 -8.02 -9.80 -9.36
CA LEU A 118 -9.32 -9.18 -9.15
C LEU A 118 -9.44 -7.86 -9.92
N ALA A 119 -8.40 -7.02 -9.89
CA ALA A 119 -8.35 -5.77 -10.65
C ALA A 119 -8.37 -6.04 -12.16
N ILE A 120 -7.60 -7.03 -12.64
CA ILE A 120 -7.60 -7.43 -14.05
C ILE A 120 -8.96 -7.99 -14.47
N ALA A 121 -9.58 -8.84 -13.66
CA ALA A 121 -10.91 -9.36 -13.94
C ALA A 121 -11.93 -8.22 -14.02
N LEU A 122 -11.88 -7.26 -13.10
CA LEU A 122 -12.76 -6.09 -13.12
C LEU A 122 -12.57 -5.27 -14.41
N LEU A 123 -11.33 -4.98 -14.79
CA LEU A 123 -11.03 -4.24 -16.02
C LEU A 123 -11.41 -5.03 -17.28
N HIS A 124 -11.21 -6.34 -17.29
CA HIS A 124 -11.48 -7.18 -18.44
C HIS A 124 -12.98 -7.40 -18.69
N PHE A 125 -13.76 -7.61 -17.62
CA PHE A 125 -15.19 -7.91 -17.74
C PHE A 125 -16.09 -6.66 -17.72
N LEU A 126 -15.68 -5.59 -17.03
CA LEU A 126 -16.49 -4.37 -16.91
C LEU A 126 -15.89 -3.17 -17.66
N GLY A 127 -14.60 -3.23 -18.00
CA GLY A 127 -13.92 -2.16 -18.71
C GLY A 127 -13.95 -2.32 -20.23
N PRO A 128 -13.74 -1.22 -20.98
CA PRO A 128 -13.56 -1.31 -22.43
C PRO A 128 -12.21 -1.98 -22.77
N PRO A 129 -12.08 -2.57 -23.98
CA PRO A 129 -10.84 -3.18 -24.43
C PRO A 129 -9.70 -2.16 -24.65
N ALA A 130 -10.04 -0.87 -24.75
CA ALA A 130 -9.10 0.23 -24.84
C ALA A 130 -9.68 1.49 -24.19
N TYR A 131 -8.80 2.35 -23.71
CA TYR A 131 -9.13 3.57 -22.99
C TYR A 131 -8.57 4.77 -23.76
N SER A 132 -9.26 5.91 -23.67
CA SER A 132 -8.64 7.18 -24.02
C SER A 132 -7.46 7.45 -23.08
N PHE A 133 -6.54 8.31 -23.51
CA PHE A 133 -5.46 8.80 -22.65
C PHE A 133 -5.94 9.23 -21.26
N SER A 134 -6.95 10.10 -21.18
CA SER A 134 -7.51 10.58 -19.90
C SER A 134 -8.18 9.46 -19.10
N GLY A 135 -8.84 8.53 -19.78
CA GLY A 135 -9.44 7.35 -19.14
C GLY A 135 -8.39 6.45 -18.49
N ALA A 136 -7.27 6.20 -19.16
CA ALA A 136 -6.17 5.40 -18.62
C ALA A 136 -5.51 6.08 -17.41
N VAL A 137 -5.29 7.39 -17.46
CA VAL A 137 -4.78 8.19 -16.33
C VAL A 137 -5.74 8.13 -15.15
N LEU A 138 -7.05 8.27 -15.38
CA LEU A 138 -8.07 8.22 -14.33
C LEU A 138 -8.14 6.83 -13.68
N VAL A 139 -8.13 5.76 -14.48
CA VAL A 139 -8.07 4.38 -13.96
C VAL A 139 -6.87 4.22 -13.04
N LYS A 140 -5.69 4.65 -13.46
CA LYS A 140 -4.47 4.54 -12.65
C LYS A 140 -4.56 5.34 -11.34
N ALA A 141 -5.05 6.57 -11.39
CA ALA A 141 -5.22 7.43 -10.22
C ALA A 141 -6.20 6.82 -9.21
N VAL A 142 -7.41 6.47 -9.65
CA VAL A 142 -8.46 5.89 -8.81
C VAL A 142 -8.02 4.53 -8.26
N TYR A 143 -7.43 3.68 -9.09
CA TYR A 143 -6.95 2.37 -8.68
C TYR A 143 -5.93 2.48 -7.54
N SER A 144 -4.93 3.37 -7.67
CA SER A 144 -3.91 3.57 -6.65
C SER A 144 -4.47 4.08 -5.31
N ALA A 145 -5.51 4.93 -5.37
CA ALA A 145 -6.21 5.43 -4.19
C ALA A 145 -6.96 4.29 -3.48
N LEU A 146 -7.72 3.49 -4.22
CA LEU A 146 -8.43 2.32 -3.69
C LEU A 146 -7.47 1.27 -3.12
N LEU A 147 -6.39 0.99 -3.83
CA LEU A 147 -5.34 0.10 -3.35
C LEU A 147 -4.73 0.59 -2.03
N SER A 148 -4.56 1.89 -1.87
CA SER A 148 -4.10 2.49 -0.60
C SER A 148 -5.07 2.25 0.55
N VAL A 149 -6.38 2.35 0.31
CA VAL A 149 -7.42 2.04 1.31
C VAL A 149 -7.32 0.59 1.79
N LEU A 150 -7.00 -0.33 0.90
CA LEU A 150 -6.83 -1.74 1.23
C LEU A 150 -5.48 -2.03 1.92
N ALA A 151 -4.40 -1.49 1.37
CA ALA A 151 -3.03 -1.80 1.79
C ALA A 151 -2.63 -1.15 3.10
N VAL A 152 -2.96 0.12 3.30
CA VAL A 152 -2.47 0.93 4.44
C VAL A 152 -2.82 0.32 5.80
N PRO A 153 -4.05 -0.14 6.08
CA PRO A 153 -4.38 -0.76 7.37
C PRO A 153 -3.51 -1.99 7.67
N VAL A 154 -3.25 -2.82 6.65
CA VAL A 154 -2.40 -4.01 6.79
C VAL A 154 -0.94 -3.61 7.03
N ILE A 155 -0.44 -2.64 6.26
CA ILE A 155 0.92 -2.11 6.39
C ILE A 155 1.14 -1.56 7.80
N VAL A 156 0.24 -0.71 8.29
CA VAL A 156 0.35 -0.11 9.63
C VAL A 156 0.31 -1.19 10.71
N ALA A 157 -0.57 -2.18 10.60
CA ALA A 157 -0.63 -3.30 11.55
C ALA A 157 0.69 -4.09 11.61
N LEU A 158 1.34 -4.31 10.48
CA LEU A 158 2.63 -4.99 10.40
C LEU A 158 3.79 -4.11 10.91
N ALA A 159 3.77 -2.81 10.60
CA ALA A 159 4.76 -1.85 11.06
C ALA A 159 4.77 -1.70 12.59
N LEU A 160 3.58 -1.61 13.21
CA LEU A 160 3.42 -1.54 14.66
C LEU A 160 3.94 -2.79 15.40
N ARG A 161 4.10 -3.94 14.72
CA ARG A 161 4.67 -5.17 15.30
C ARG A 161 6.20 -5.15 15.37
N GLN A 162 6.87 -4.51 14.40
CA GLN A 162 8.32 -4.61 14.22
C GLN A 162 9.16 -3.98 15.36
N GLN A 163 8.62 -3.04 16.13
CA GLN A 163 9.38 -2.41 17.22
C GLN A 163 9.67 -3.33 18.42
N ARG A 164 9.11 -4.54 18.46
CA ARG A 164 9.35 -5.48 19.57
C ARG A 164 10.72 -6.18 19.54
N HIS A 165 11.54 -6.00 18.50
CA HIS A 165 12.86 -6.62 18.38
C HIS A 165 14.06 -5.68 18.61
N GLY A 166 13.82 -4.41 18.96
CA GLY A 166 14.87 -3.40 19.16
C GLY A 166 15.22 -3.08 20.62
N GLU A 167 14.45 -3.57 21.59
CA GLU A 167 14.70 -3.35 23.02
C GLU A 167 15.04 -4.68 23.70
N ILE A 168 16.30 -5.07 23.60
CA ILE A 168 16.97 -5.77 24.70
C ILE A 168 17.93 -4.72 25.29
N SER A 169 17.48 -4.02 26.34
CA SER A 169 18.44 -3.49 27.31
C SER A 169 18.86 -4.68 28.19
N PRO A 170 20.15 -5.03 28.24
CA PRO A 170 20.66 -6.02 29.19
C PRO A 170 20.80 -5.34 30.55
N THR A 171 19.67 -5.03 31.19
CA THR A 171 19.60 -4.60 32.58
C THR A 171 18.24 -5.02 33.11
N ASP A 172 18.13 -6.29 33.48
CA ASP A 172 17.27 -6.82 34.55
C ASP A 172 17.39 -8.34 34.52
N GLU A 173 18.52 -8.82 35.05
CA GLU A 173 18.70 -9.94 35.99
C GLU A 173 20.20 -10.28 36.15
#